data_AF-A0A970M8N3-F1
#
_entry.id   AF-A0A970M8N3-F1
#
_cell.length_a   1.000
_cell.length_b   1.000
_cell.length_c   1.000
_cell.angle_alpha   90.00
_cell.angle_beta   90.00
_cell.angle_gamma   90.00
#
_symmetry.space_group_name_H-M   'P 1'
#
loop_
_entity.id
_entity.type
_entity.pdbx_description
1 polymer ?
#
loop_
_entity_poly.entity_id
_entity_poly.type
_entity_poly.pdbx_seq_one_letter_code
_entity_poly.pdbx_strand_id
1 'polypeptide(L)'
;MKEYLLAFTALLFLALLLYRLIRSIWLSQRLSADTHSPGCAIPGELQAKVDAATTPARARELLREIERRASGERANKRACYYVASAEVARTVLKRQNVAVHFYIRALRNDPACEPALERLITALLAQKKTRLLERHCWSLLSRMGPEHTGGAVWIKCWTTLGNLYAANPRQLERSDAIRKMLNFAVAEDDDEFSDNDTSRDSDLPGANSPDDNQQLTTND
;
A
#
# COMPACT_ATOMS: atom_id res chain seq x y z
N MET A 1 53.16 9.17 4.48
CA MET A 1 52.05 9.00 5.45
C MET A 1 50.72 9.60 4.96
N LYS A 2 50.68 10.83 4.43
CA LYS A 2 49.43 11.44 3.94
C LYS A 2 48.76 10.68 2.79
N GLU A 3 49.54 10.14 1.85
CA GLU A 3 49.03 9.35 0.72
C GLU A 3 48.34 8.05 1.15
N TYR A 4 48.89 7.36 2.16
CA TYR A 4 48.29 6.15 2.73
C TYR A 4 46.96 6.43 3.46
N LEU A 5 46.86 7.59 4.11
CA LEU A 5 45.63 8.00 4.79
C LEU A 5 44.49 8.24 3.78
N LEU A 6 44.81 8.88 2.65
CA LEU A 6 43.87 9.20 1.59
C LEU A 6 43.38 7.94 0.86
N ALA A 7 44.30 7.02 0.56
CA ALA A 7 43.97 5.70 0.00
C ALA A 7 43.07 4.89 0.95
N PHE A 8 43.34 4.92 2.26
CA PHE A 8 42.55 4.21 3.26
C PHE A 8 41.12 4.77 3.36
N THR A 9 40.94 6.10 3.36
CA THR A 9 39.60 6.71 3.38
C THR A 9 38.79 6.40 2.12
N ALA A 10 39.43 6.38 0.94
CA ALA A 10 38.77 6.03 -0.31
C ALA A 10 38.28 4.57 -0.31
N LEU A 11 39.10 3.65 0.22
CA LEU A 11 38.76 2.23 0.32
C LEU A 11 37.61 1.98 1.30
N LEU A 12 37.59 2.71 2.43
CA LEU A 12 36.49 2.67 3.40
C LEU A 12 35.17 3.18 2.79
N PHE A 13 35.23 4.26 2.01
CA PHE A 13 34.06 4.80 1.32
C PHE A 13 33.53 3.82 0.28
N LEU A 14 34.41 3.21 -0.52
CA LEU A 14 34.05 2.15 -1.47
C LEU A 14 33.40 0.96 -0.78
N ALA A 15 33.95 0.52 0.36
CA ALA A 15 33.39 -0.59 1.13
C ALA A 15 31.99 -0.27 1.70
N LEU A 16 31.75 0.97 2.13
CA LEU A 16 30.44 1.42 2.59
C LEU A 16 29.41 1.47 1.44
N LEU A 17 29.82 1.92 0.25
CA LEU A 17 28.97 1.89 -0.94
C LEU A 17 28.63 0.46 -1.35
N LEU A 18 29.61 -0.44 -1.40
CA LEU A 18 29.40 -1.85 -1.69
C LEU A 18 28.50 -2.53 -0.66
N TYR A 19 28.71 -2.25 0.63
CA TYR A 19 27.84 -2.76 1.69
C TYR A 19 26.39 -2.27 1.52
N ARG A 20 26.20 -0.99 1.16
CA ARG A 20 24.87 -0.42 0.89
C ARG A 20 24.21 -1.05 -0.34
N LEU A 21 24.94 -1.24 -1.44
CA LEU A 21 24.45 -1.91 -2.64
C LEU A 21 24.08 -3.37 -2.37
N ILE A 22 24.94 -4.12 -1.68
CA ILE A 22 24.65 -5.50 -1.32
C ILE A 22 23.42 -5.56 -0.42
N ARG A 23 23.28 -4.62 0.52
CA ARG A 23 22.11 -4.52 1.41
C ARG A 23 20.83 -4.14 0.65
N SER A 24 20.87 -3.20 -0.29
CA SER A 24 19.70 -2.82 -1.10
C SER A 24 19.27 -3.99 -1.99
N ILE A 25 20.21 -4.67 -2.65
CA ILE A 25 19.95 -5.88 -3.44
C ILE A 25 19.35 -6.98 -2.56
N TRP A 26 19.88 -7.19 -1.36
CA TRP A 26 19.31 -8.17 -0.41
C TRP A 26 17.90 -7.79 0.05
N LEU A 27 17.61 -6.51 0.28
CA LEU A 27 16.25 -6.05 0.62
C LEU A 27 15.29 -6.21 -0.57
N SER A 28 15.70 -5.84 -1.78
CA SER A 28 14.90 -6.01 -3.00
C SER A 28 14.66 -7.48 -3.33
N GLN A 29 15.66 -8.34 -3.12
CA GLN A 29 15.52 -9.79 -3.27
C GLN A 29 14.63 -10.38 -2.17
N ARG A 30 14.68 -9.87 -0.93
CA ARG A 30 13.77 -10.33 0.13
C ARG A 30 12.32 -9.89 -0.12
N LEU A 31 12.12 -8.67 -0.63
CA LEU A 31 10.81 -8.19 -1.09
C LEU A 31 10.29 -9.00 -2.30
N SER A 32 11.19 -9.48 -3.17
CA SER A 32 10.85 -10.31 -4.34
C SER A 32 10.77 -11.82 -4.05
N ALA A 33 11.33 -12.29 -2.95
CA ALA A 33 11.28 -13.71 -2.58
C ALA A 33 10.02 -14.04 -1.77
N ASP A 34 9.45 -13.06 -1.05
CA ASP A 34 8.18 -13.20 -0.33
C ASP A 34 6.93 -12.84 -1.16
N THR A 35 7.08 -12.41 -2.43
CA THR A 35 5.95 -12.23 -3.38
C THR A 35 5.33 -13.54 -3.86
N HIS A 36 5.81 -14.67 -3.37
CA HIS A 36 5.06 -15.93 -3.40
C HIS A 36 4.57 -16.30 -2.00
N SER A 37 4.06 -15.33 -1.22
CA SER A 37 2.86 -15.64 -0.44
C SER A 37 1.91 -16.27 -1.45
N PRO A 38 1.57 -17.57 -1.32
CA PRO A 38 0.76 -18.25 -2.30
C PRO A 38 -0.48 -17.39 -2.44
N GLY A 39 -0.54 -16.63 -3.54
CA GLY A 39 -1.56 -15.63 -3.74
C GLY A 39 -2.89 -16.30 -3.51
N CYS A 40 -3.93 -15.55 -3.18
CA CYS A 40 -5.25 -16.11 -2.95
C CYS A 40 -5.80 -16.75 -4.24
N ALA A 41 -5.22 -17.87 -4.64
CA ALA A 41 -5.51 -18.63 -5.82
C ALA A 41 -6.76 -19.36 -5.42
N ILE A 42 -7.86 -18.88 -5.97
CA ILE A 42 -9.14 -19.56 -5.91
C ILE A 42 -8.84 -21.00 -6.33
N PRO A 43 -9.13 -22.01 -5.50
CA PRO A 43 -8.89 -23.40 -5.87
C PRO A 43 -9.48 -23.64 -7.26
N GLY A 44 -8.72 -24.25 -8.18
CA GLY A 44 -9.14 -24.35 -9.59
C GLY A 44 -10.53 -24.97 -9.77
N GLU A 45 -10.89 -25.94 -8.93
CA GLU A 45 -12.24 -26.52 -8.86
C GLU A 45 -13.32 -25.45 -8.58
N LEU A 46 -13.03 -24.51 -7.67
CA LEU A 46 -13.95 -23.45 -7.31
C LEU A 46 -14.06 -22.43 -8.44
N GLN A 47 -12.95 -22.06 -9.09
CA GLN A 47 -12.98 -21.17 -10.24
C GLN A 47 -13.85 -21.74 -11.37
N ALA A 48 -13.67 -23.02 -11.69
CA ALA A 48 -14.52 -23.70 -12.68
C ALA A 48 -16.00 -23.67 -12.31
N LYS A 49 -16.34 -23.81 -11.01
CA LYS A 49 -17.72 -23.68 -10.52
C LYS A 49 -18.25 -22.25 -10.61
N VAL A 50 -17.42 -21.25 -10.35
CA VAL A 50 -17.76 -19.83 -10.52
C VAL A 50 -18.11 -19.55 -11.99
N ASP A 51 -17.28 -20.05 -12.91
CA ASP A 51 -17.47 -19.85 -14.34
C ASP A 51 -18.70 -20.61 -14.87
N ALA A 52 -18.99 -21.80 -14.32
CA ALA A 52 -20.17 -22.59 -14.65
C ALA A 52 -21.49 -22.03 -14.08
N ALA A 53 -21.44 -21.18 -13.05
CA ALA A 53 -22.62 -20.63 -12.40
C ALA A 53 -23.21 -19.46 -13.21
N THR A 54 -23.76 -19.73 -14.39
CA THR A 54 -24.30 -18.69 -15.28
C THR A 54 -25.66 -18.13 -14.84
N THR A 55 -26.41 -18.85 -14.01
CA THR A 55 -27.75 -18.44 -13.56
C THR A 55 -27.75 -17.87 -12.13
N PRO A 56 -28.61 -16.88 -11.81
CA PRO A 56 -28.69 -16.33 -10.47
C PRO A 56 -29.08 -17.35 -9.38
N ALA A 57 -29.91 -18.34 -9.72
CA ALA A 57 -30.28 -19.41 -8.81
C ALA A 57 -29.06 -20.27 -8.44
N ARG A 58 -28.29 -20.71 -9.46
CA ARG A 58 -27.08 -21.50 -9.26
C ARG A 58 -25.99 -20.73 -8.54
N ALA A 59 -25.83 -19.43 -8.84
CA ALA A 59 -24.89 -18.57 -8.12
C ALA A 59 -25.21 -18.46 -6.63
N ARG A 60 -26.49 -18.34 -6.23
CA ARG A 60 -26.87 -18.33 -4.81
C ARG A 60 -26.59 -19.66 -4.11
N GLU A 61 -26.82 -20.78 -4.80
CA GLU A 61 -26.48 -22.10 -4.29
C GLU A 61 -24.96 -22.27 -4.11
N LEU A 62 -24.19 -21.84 -5.11
CA LEU A 62 -22.73 -21.83 -5.07
C LEU A 62 -22.21 -20.98 -3.91
N LEU A 63 -22.78 -19.79 -3.67
CA LEU A 63 -22.40 -18.96 -2.51
C LEU A 63 -22.62 -19.68 -1.18
N ARG A 64 -23.71 -20.45 -1.03
CA ARG A 64 -23.97 -21.27 0.18
C ARG A 64 -23.00 -22.44 0.28
N GLU A 65 -22.62 -23.06 -0.83
CA GLU A 65 -21.60 -24.12 -0.85
C GLU A 65 -20.23 -23.56 -0.45
N ILE A 66 -19.83 -22.43 -1.02
CA ILE A 66 -18.59 -21.74 -0.68
C ILE A 66 -18.55 -21.39 0.80
N GLU A 67 -19.61 -20.80 1.34
CA GLU A 67 -19.66 -20.41 2.75
C GLU A 67 -19.54 -21.61 3.70
N ARG A 68 -20.18 -22.74 3.36
CA ARG A 68 -20.02 -24.00 4.11
C ARG A 68 -18.57 -24.49 4.09
N ARG A 69 -17.93 -24.54 2.90
CA ARG A 69 -16.52 -24.97 2.78
C ARG A 69 -15.57 -24.03 3.54
N ALA A 70 -15.80 -22.71 3.42
CA ALA A 70 -14.95 -21.68 4.03
C ALA A 70 -14.93 -21.77 5.57
N SER A 71 -16.02 -22.23 6.19
CA SER A 71 -16.15 -22.30 7.66
C SER A 71 -15.12 -23.23 8.32
N GLY A 72 -14.74 -24.33 7.65
CA GLY A 72 -13.77 -25.31 8.16
C GLY A 72 -12.30 -24.97 7.84
N GLU A 73 -12.06 -23.91 7.08
CA GLU A 73 -10.74 -23.62 6.53
C GLU A 73 -9.96 -22.59 7.36
N ARG A 74 -8.63 -22.59 7.20
CA ARG A 74 -7.73 -21.59 7.79
C ARG A 74 -8.00 -20.19 7.25
N ALA A 75 -7.64 -19.16 8.01
CA ALA A 75 -7.94 -17.76 7.71
C ALA A 75 -7.58 -17.32 6.27
N ASN A 76 -6.37 -17.64 5.79
CA ASN A 76 -5.91 -17.25 4.45
C ASN A 76 -6.75 -17.94 3.35
N LYS A 77 -6.96 -19.26 3.46
CA LYS A 77 -7.82 -19.99 2.51
C LYS A 77 -9.26 -19.47 2.54
N ARG A 78 -9.77 -19.18 3.74
CA ARG A 78 -11.10 -18.62 3.94
C ARG A 78 -11.26 -17.26 3.25
N ALA A 79 -10.22 -16.42 3.27
CA ALA A 79 -10.21 -15.18 2.50
C ALA A 79 -10.37 -15.44 1.00
N CYS A 80 -9.72 -16.47 0.44
CA CYS A 80 -9.84 -16.82 -0.98
C CYS A 80 -11.25 -17.27 -1.36
N TYR A 81 -11.91 -18.04 -0.49
CA TYR A 81 -13.32 -18.39 -0.67
C TYR A 81 -14.23 -17.15 -0.69
N TYR A 82 -13.94 -16.15 0.14
CA TYR A 82 -14.69 -14.88 0.11
C TYR A 82 -14.38 -14.04 -1.13
N VAL A 83 -13.15 -14.07 -1.65
CA VAL A 83 -12.84 -13.44 -2.95
C VAL A 83 -13.63 -14.11 -4.08
N ALA A 84 -13.66 -15.44 -4.13
CA ALA A 84 -14.47 -16.17 -5.11
C ALA A 84 -15.96 -15.84 -4.98
N SER A 85 -16.48 -15.73 -3.75
CA SER A 85 -17.86 -15.32 -3.48
C SER A 85 -18.14 -13.91 -3.98
N ALA A 86 -17.20 -12.99 -3.81
CA ALA A 86 -17.30 -11.62 -4.31
C ALA A 86 -17.35 -11.59 -5.84
N GLU A 87 -16.54 -12.41 -6.51
CA GLU A 87 -16.55 -12.52 -7.97
C GLU A 87 -17.88 -13.05 -8.49
N VAL A 88 -18.44 -14.12 -7.89
CA VAL A 88 -19.79 -14.62 -8.24
C VAL A 88 -20.86 -13.52 -8.07
N ALA A 89 -20.80 -12.78 -6.95
CA ALA A 89 -21.74 -11.71 -6.68
C ALA A 89 -21.61 -10.55 -7.70
N ARG A 90 -20.40 -10.27 -8.14
CA ARG A 90 -20.10 -9.22 -9.12
C ARG A 90 -20.48 -9.63 -10.54
N THR A 91 -20.03 -10.79 -11.00
CA THR A 91 -20.11 -11.22 -12.41
C THR A 91 -21.48 -11.79 -12.75
N VAL A 92 -22.02 -12.67 -11.92
CA VAL A 92 -23.28 -13.39 -12.20
C VAL A 92 -24.47 -12.64 -11.63
N LEU A 93 -24.41 -12.26 -10.35
CA LEU A 93 -25.54 -11.60 -9.69
C LEU A 93 -25.65 -10.11 -10.04
N LYS A 94 -24.59 -9.51 -10.61
CA LYS A 94 -24.48 -8.07 -10.90
C LYS A 94 -24.78 -7.19 -9.68
N ARG A 95 -24.50 -7.70 -8.47
CA ARG A 95 -24.76 -7.01 -7.19
C ARG A 95 -23.46 -6.49 -6.60
N GLN A 96 -23.02 -5.32 -7.06
CA GLN A 96 -21.74 -4.73 -6.66
C GLN A 96 -21.61 -4.54 -5.13
N ASN A 97 -22.68 -4.12 -4.45
CA ASN A 97 -22.64 -3.93 -2.99
C ASN A 97 -22.40 -5.25 -2.22
N VAL A 98 -22.90 -6.36 -2.75
CA VAL A 98 -22.68 -7.68 -2.16
C VAL A 98 -21.24 -8.14 -2.40
N ALA A 99 -20.70 -7.88 -3.59
CA ALA A 99 -19.28 -8.15 -3.88
C ALA A 99 -18.35 -7.37 -2.94
N VAL A 100 -18.62 -6.07 -2.73
CA VAL A 100 -17.89 -5.23 -1.76
C VAL A 100 -17.91 -5.82 -0.36
N HIS A 101 -19.07 -6.30 0.10
CA HIS A 101 -19.19 -6.96 1.41
C HIS A 101 -18.28 -8.19 1.52
N PHE A 102 -18.24 -9.03 0.49
CA PHE A 102 -17.38 -10.21 0.47
C PHE A 102 -15.89 -9.87 0.40
N TYR A 103 -15.47 -8.85 -0.35
CA TYR A 103 -14.07 -8.38 -0.32
C TYR A 103 -13.66 -7.89 1.06
N ILE A 104 -14.52 -7.12 1.74
CA ILE A 104 -14.26 -6.68 3.12
C ILE A 104 -14.17 -7.90 4.05
N ARG A 105 -15.04 -8.90 3.88
CA ARG A 105 -14.99 -10.14 4.68
C ARG A 105 -13.71 -10.94 4.40
N ALA A 106 -13.22 -10.97 3.17
CA ALA A 106 -11.92 -11.57 2.84
C ALA A 106 -10.78 -10.88 3.60
N LEU A 107 -10.70 -9.54 3.51
CA LEU A 107 -9.69 -8.71 4.18
C LEU A 107 -9.80 -8.72 5.72
N ARG A 108 -10.96 -9.10 6.26
CA ARG A 108 -11.13 -9.37 7.69
C ARG A 108 -10.46 -10.67 8.12
N ASN A 109 -10.49 -11.71 7.28
CA ASN A 109 -9.86 -12.98 7.60
C ASN A 109 -8.36 -12.95 7.30
N ASP A 110 -7.96 -12.32 6.20
CA ASP A 110 -6.56 -12.16 5.81
C ASP A 110 -6.31 -10.71 5.36
N PRO A 111 -5.70 -9.86 6.22
CA PRO A 111 -5.34 -8.50 5.86
C PRO A 111 -4.35 -8.43 4.69
N ALA A 112 -3.54 -9.46 4.45
CA ALA A 112 -2.55 -9.50 3.37
C ALA A 112 -3.13 -9.99 2.03
N CYS A 113 -4.45 -10.18 1.93
CA CYS A 113 -5.11 -10.63 0.71
C CYS A 113 -5.16 -9.52 -0.37
N GLU A 114 -4.10 -9.40 -1.15
CA GLU A 114 -3.94 -8.41 -2.22
C GLU A 114 -5.09 -8.39 -3.25
N PRO A 115 -5.53 -9.53 -3.82
CA PRO A 115 -6.61 -9.52 -4.81
C PRO A 115 -7.91 -8.93 -4.26
N ALA A 116 -8.21 -9.15 -2.97
CA ALA A 116 -9.40 -8.60 -2.34
C ALA A 116 -9.31 -7.07 -2.22
N LEU A 117 -8.13 -6.54 -1.85
CA LEU A 117 -7.91 -5.10 -1.72
C LEU A 117 -8.02 -4.40 -3.08
N GLU A 118 -7.37 -4.93 -4.12
CA GLU A 118 -7.39 -4.31 -5.45
C GLU A 118 -8.82 -4.22 -5.99
N ARG A 119 -9.58 -5.31 -5.91
CA ARG A 119 -10.96 -5.35 -6.38
C ARG A 119 -11.87 -4.44 -5.55
N LEU A 120 -11.62 -4.32 -4.24
CA LEU A 120 -12.33 -3.39 -3.36
C LEU A 120 -12.05 -1.94 -3.74
N ILE A 121 -10.79 -1.56 -3.99
CA ILE A 121 -10.40 -0.22 -4.43
C ILE A 121 -11.13 0.13 -5.73
N THR A 122 -11.03 -0.72 -6.76
CA THR A 122 -11.70 -0.50 -8.05
C THR A 122 -13.21 -0.37 -7.88
N ALA A 123 -13.84 -1.23 -7.07
CA ALA A 123 -15.26 -1.20 -6.80
C ALA A 123 -15.73 0.11 -6.14
N LEU A 124 -15.01 0.59 -5.13
CA LEU A 124 -15.40 1.78 -4.37
C LEU A 124 -15.11 3.07 -5.14
N LEU A 125 -14.01 3.12 -5.91
CA LEU A 125 -13.73 4.24 -6.81
C LEU A 125 -14.79 4.37 -7.91
N ALA A 126 -15.19 3.25 -8.53
CA ALA A 126 -16.26 3.26 -9.53
C ALA A 126 -17.61 3.75 -8.96
N GLN A 127 -17.88 3.46 -7.68
CA GLN A 127 -19.07 3.97 -6.96
C GLN A 127 -18.89 5.39 -6.40
N LYS A 128 -17.74 6.04 -6.60
CA LYS A 128 -17.37 7.33 -6.01
C LYS A 128 -17.48 7.37 -4.47
N LYS A 129 -17.33 6.22 -3.80
CA LYS A 129 -17.39 6.10 -2.34
C LYS A 129 -16.01 6.26 -1.69
N THR A 130 -15.35 7.39 -1.96
CA THR A 130 -13.96 7.65 -1.55
C THR A 130 -13.76 7.64 -0.03
N ARG A 131 -14.69 8.22 0.75
CA ARG A 131 -14.64 8.20 2.23
C ARG A 131 -14.69 6.79 2.82
N LEU A 132 -15.46 5.90 2.19
CA LEU A 132 -15.55 4.51 2.64
C LEU A 132 -14.25 3.76 2.33
N LEU A 133 -13.66 4.02 1.16
CA LEU A 133 -12.37 3.46 0.78
C LEU A 133 -11.26 3.91 1.74
N GLU A 134 -11.18 5.21 2.03
CA GLU A 134 -10.27 5.78 3.02
C GLU A 134 -10.38 5.08 4.37
N ARG A 135 -11.61 4.95 4.91
CA ARG A 135 -11.85 4.25 6.18
C ARG A 135 -11.37 2.79 6.14
N HIS A 136 -11.56 2.09 5.03
CA HIS A 136 -11.10 0.71 4.89
C HIS A 136 -9.58 0.60 4.81
N CYS A 137 -8.90 1.50 4.09
CA CYS A 137 -7.43 1.55 4.05
C CYS A 137 -6.85 1.79 5.46
N TRP A 138 -7.36 2.78 6.20
CA TRP A 138 -6.93 3.02 7.59
C TRP A 138 -7.23 1.84 8.52
N SER A 139 -8.41 1.24 8.37
CA SER A 139 -8.78 0.05 9.14
C SER A 139 -7.90 -1.16 8.82
N LEU A 140 -7.36 -1.27 7.60
CA LEU A 140 -6.42 -2.34 7.24
C LEU A 140 -5.04 -2.06 7.80
N LEU A 141 -4.54 -0.83 7.62
CA LEU A 141 -3.24 -0.41 8.12
C LEU A 141 -3.11 -0.58 9.65
N SER A 142 -4.18 -0.28 10.40
CA SER A 142 -4.21 -0.47 11.87
C SER A 142 -4.28 -1.93 12.32
N ARG A 143 -4.75 -2.84 11.46
CA ARG A 143 -4.86 -4.28 11.75
C ARG A 143 -3.65 -5.07 11.28
N MET A 144 -2.93 -4.56 10.30
CA MET A 144 -1.66 -5.12 9.86
C MET A 144 -0.61 -4.86 10.95
N GLY A 145 0.00 -5.93 11.46
CA GLY A 145 1.12 -5.81 12.38
C GLY A 145 2.39 -5.33 11.67
N PRO A 146 3.46 -5.05 12.43
CA PRO A 146 4.73 -4.57 11.89
C PRO A 146 5.34 -5.51 10.83
N GLU A 147 5.04 -6.81 10.90
CA GLU A 147 5.46 -7.85 9.94
C GLU A 147 4.99 -7.62 8.51
N HIS A 148 3.93 -6.83 8.31
CA HIS A 148 3.39 -6.50 6.99
C HIS A 148 3.85 -5.14 6.47
N THR A 149 4.68 -4.42 7.23
CA THR A 149 5.23 -3.11 6.81
C THR A 149 6.07 -3.27 5.56
N GLY A 150 5.79 -2.46 4.54
CA GLY A 150 6.45 -2.57 3.24
C GLY A 150 5.92 -3.71 2.35
N GLY A 151 4.95 -4.51 2.81
CA GLY A 151 4.29 -5.50 1.96
C GLY A 151 3.39 -4.86 0.90
N ALA A 152 3.05 -5.62 -0.16
CA ALA A 152 2.27 -5.12 -1.30
C ALA A 152 0.95 -4.43 -0.90
N VAL A 153 0.16 -5.07 -0.02
CA VAL A 153 -1.10 -4.50 0.50
C VAL A 153 -0.87 -3.21 1.28
N TRP A 154 0.18 -3.19 2.11
CA TRP A 154 0.54 -2.06 2.94
C TRP A 154 0.92 -0.86 2.07
N ILE A 155 1.78 -1.06 1.07
CA ILE A 155 2.16 -0.03 0.08
C ILE A 155 0.91 0.46 -0.66
N LYS A 156 0.10 -0.46 -1.20
CA LYS A 156 -1.12 -0.14 -1.95
C LYS A 156 -2.09 0.72 -1.15
N CYS A 157 -2.25 0.45 0.15
CA CYS A 157 -3.09 1.26 1.03
C CYS A 157 -2.57 2.69 1.18
N TRP A 158 -1.26 2.89 1.42
CA TRP A 158 -0.68 4.23 1.50
C TRP A 158 -0.74 4.98 0.17
N THR A 159 -0.43 4.33 -0.96
CA THR A 159 -0.56 4.92 -2.29
C THR A 159 -2.01 5.32 -2.58
N THR A 160 -2.98 4.48 -2.23
CA THR A 160 -4.41 4.79 -2.42
C THR A 160 -4.83 6.00 -1.59
N LEU A 161 -4.41 6.08 -0.32
CA LEU A 161 -4.69 7.23 0.55
C LEU A 161 -4.03 8.51 -0.01
N GLY A 162 -2.76 8.44 -0.41
CA GLY A 162 -2.06 9.56 -1.03
C GLY A 162 -2.78 10.08 -2.27
N ASN A 163 -3.23 9.19 -3.17
CA ASN A 163 -4.00 9.57 -4.36
C ASN A 163 -5.36 10.21 -4.02
N LEU A 164 -6.10 9.67 -3.06
CA LEU A 164 -7.38 10.24 -2.61
C LEU A 164 -7.21 11.65 -2.04
N TYR A 165 -6.11 11.87 -1.33
CA TYR A 165 -5.76 13.12 -0.68
C TYR A 165 -5.12 14.15 -1.61
N ALA A 166 -4.40 13.72 -2.64
CA ALA A 166 -3.96 14.62 -3.72
C ALA A 166 -5.17 15.14 -4.51
N ALA A 167 -6.18 14.29 -4.75
CA ALA A 167 -7.38 14.67 -5.48
C ALA A 167 -8.33 15.63 -4.70
N ASN A 168 -8.20 15.72 -3.38
CA ASN A 168 -9.04 16.59 -2.53
C ASN A 168 -8.13 17.36 -1.57
N PRO A 169 -7.98 18.70 -1.64
CA PRO A 169 -7.02 19.44 -0.81
C PRO A 169 -7.55 20.08 0.51
N ARG A 170 -8.73 19.69 1.04
CA ARG A 170 -9.33 20.24 2.31
C ARG A 170 -9.32 19.44 3.65
N GLN A 171 -8.36 18.58 3.95
CA GLN A 171 -8.26 17.66 5.11
C GLN A 171 -6.80 17.65 5.58
N LEU A 172 -6.58 17.71 6.89
CA LEU A 172 -5.29 17.94 7.53
C LEU A 172 -4.51 16.65 7.85
N GLU A 173 -5.17 15.48 7.97
CA GLU A 173 -4.53 14.17 8.22
C GLU A 173 -3.66 13.64 7.05
N ARG A 174 -3.38 14.49 6.07
CA ARG A 174 -2.78 14.16 4.77
C ARG A 174 -1.28 14.11 4.73
N SER A 175 -0.62 14.92 5.55
CA SER A 175 0.83 15.10 5.46
C SER A 175 1.56 13.78 5.70
N ASP A 176 1.08 12.95 6.62
CA ASP A 176 1.70 11.67 6.94
C ASP A 176 1.48 10.62 5.84
N ALA A 177 0.28 10.56 5.26
CA ALA A 177 -0.01 9.65 4.17
C ALA A 177 0.78 10.01 2.90
N ILE A 178 0.85 11.31 2.56
CA ILE A 178 1.63 11.81 1.42
C ILE A 178 3.13 11.65 1.68
N ARG A 179 3.63 11.98 2.88
CA ARG A 179 5.05 11.79 3.24
C ARG A 179 5.44 10.32 3.15
N LYS A 180 4.64 9.41 3.70
CA LYS A 180 4.88 7.97 3.58
C LYS A 180 4.86 7.53 2.12
N MET A 181 3.86 7.93 1.33
CA MET A 181 3.80 7.63 -0.10
C MET A 181 5.04 8.13 -0.86
N LEU A 182 5.46 9.38 -0.63
CA LEU A 182 6.65 9.97 -1.26
C LEU A 182 7.93 9.25 -0.85
N ASN A 183 8.08 8.86 0.42
CA ASN A 183 9.22 8.07 0.86
C ASN A 183 9.36 6.73 0.10
N PHE A 184 8.27 6.18 -0.45
CA PHE A 184 8.34 4.99 -1.31
C PHE A 184 8.63 5.33 -2.77
N ALA A 185 8.05 6.40 -3.29
CA ALA A 185 8.28 6.82 -4.67
C ALA A 185 9.71 7.33 -4.91
N VAL A 186 10.31 8.00 -3.92
CA VAL A 186 11.68 8.55 -4.02
C VAL A 186 12.75 7.48 -3.80
N ALA A 187 12.43 6.39 -3.09
CA ALA A 187 13.40 5.32 -2.83
C ALA A 187 13.81 4.52 -4.09
N GLU A 188 13.16 4.74 -5.24
CA GLU A 188 13.46 4.03 -6.49
C GLU A 188 14.35 4.81 -7.48
N ASP A 189 14.60 6.12 -7.29
CA ASP A 189 15.23 6.98 -8.32
C ASP A 189 16.54 7.72 -7.90
N ASP A 190 17.04 7.56 -6.67
CA ASP A 190 18.16 8.36 -6.15
C ASP A 190 19.59 7.87 -6.56
N ASP A 191 19.73 7.00 -7.56
CA ASP A 191 21.05 6.50 -8.01
C ASP A 191 21.56 7.10 -9.34
N GLU A 192 20.93 8.16 -9.88
CA GLU A 192 21.40 8.80 -11.12
C GLU A 192 21.34 10.33 -11.09
N PHE A 193 22.06 10.96 -10.16
CA PHE A 193 22.45 12.37 -10.30
C PHE A 193 23.92 12.57 -9.95
N SER A 194 24.77 12.12 -10.87
CA SER A 194 26.19 12.46 -10.90
C SER A 194 26.37 13.86 -11.49
N ASP A 195 26.12 14.89 -10.69
CA ASP A 195 26.49 16.26 -11.09
C ASP A 195 27.93 16.59 -10.68
N ASN A 196 28.76 16.37 -11.69
CA ASN A 196 29.99 17.06 -11.95
C ASN A 196 29.74 18.59 -12.02
N ASP A 197 30.50 19.33 -11.21
CA ASP A 197 30.93 20.72 -11.47
C ASP A 197 29.90 21.86 -11.32
N THR A 198 30.06 22.69 -10.27
CA THR A 198 30.65 24.03 -10.42
C THR A 198 30.66 24.80 -9.11
N SER A 199 31.87 25.18 -8.72
CA SER A 199 32.19 26.28 -7.80
C SER A 199 31.38 27.54 -8.10
N ARG A 200 30.65 28.06 -7.11
CA ARG A 200 30.29 29.48 -7.10
C ARG A 200 30.24 30.03 -5.68
N ASP A 201 31.12 31.00 -5.49
CA ASP A 201 31.40 31.77 -4.29
C ASP A 201 30.16 32.35 -3.57
N SER A 202 30.19 32.20 -2.25
CA SER A 202 30.26 33.29 -1.27
C SER A 202 29.68 34.65 -1.67
N ASP A 203 28.54 35.01 -1.09
CA ASP A 203 28.34 36.24 -0.29
C ASP A 203 26.85 36.60 -0.21
N LEU A 204 26.25 36.41 0.97
CA LEU A 204 25.00 37.07 1.34
C LEU A 204 25.19 37.81 2.66
N PRO A 205 25.04 39.14 2.69
CA PRO A 205 25.07 39.92 3.91
C PRO A 205 23.67 40.00 4.54
N GLY A 206 23.65 40.20 5.85
CA GLY A 206 22.72 41.15 6.46
C GLY A 206 21.43 40.56 7.00
N ALA A 207 21.47 40.28 8.29
CA ALA A 207 20.32 40.21 9.16
C ALA A 207 19.39 41.42 9.00
N ASN A 208 18.08 41.19 9.04
CA ASN A 208 17.15 42.10 9.69
C ASN A 208 15.98 41.29 10.28
N SER A 209 15.98 41.28 11.61
CA SER A 209 14.88 40.88 12.48
C SER A 209 13.81 41.96 12.47
N PRO A 210 12.52 41.59 12.53
CA PRO A 210 11.53 42.43 13.19
C PRO A 210 11.03 41.72 14.43
N ASP A 211 11.51 42.19 15.58
CA ASP A 211 10.65 42.37 16.75
C ASP A 211 9.49 43.28 16.31
N ASP A 212 8.24 42.89 16.59
CA ASP A 212 7.36 43.77 17.38
C ASP A 212 5.95 43.18 17.63
N ASN A 213 5.69 43.06 18.93
CA ASN A 213 4.50 43.49 19.65
C ASN A 213 3.14 42.77 19.52
N GLN A 214 2.90 42.02 20.62
CA GLN A 214 1.68 41.87 21.40
C GLN A 214 0.66 43.04 21.34
N GLN A 215 -0.62 42.68 21.29
CA GLN A 215 -1.80 43.27 21.98
C GLN A 215 -2.99 42.37 21.61
N LEU A 216 -3.57 41.50 22.45
CA LEU A 216 -4.22 41.62 23.77
C LEU A 216 -5.39 42.63 23.81
N THR A 217 -6.56 42.12 24.25
CA THR A 217 -7.82 42.81 24.67
C THR A 217 -8.74 43.28 23.54
N THR A 218 -10.08 43.17 23.57
CA THR A 218 -11.07 42.80 24.60
C THR A 218 -12.41 42.48 23.93
N ASN A 219 -13.22 41.67 24.60
CA ASN A 219 -14.64 41.44 24.31
C ASN A 219 -15.47 42.72 24.43
N ASP A 220 -16.48 42.86 23.58
CA ASP A 220 -17.87 43.21 23.94
C ASP A 220 -18.83 42.60 22.90
#